data_AF-A0A6G1R2M3-F1
#
_entry.id   AF-A0A6G1R2M3-F1
#
_cell.length_a   1.000
_cell.length_b   1.000
_cell.length_c   1.000
_cell.angle_alpha   90.00
_cell.angle_beta   90.00
_cell.angle_gamma   90.00
#
_symmetry.space_group_name_H-M   'P 1'
#
loop_
_entity.id
_entity.type
_entity.pdbx_description
1 polymer ?
#
loop_
_entity_poly.entity_id
_entity_poly.type
_entity_poly.pdbx_seq_one_letter_code
_entity_poly.pdbx_strand_id
1 'polypeptide(L)'
;LGPASVVDVPEVKVLVLSPRCWPVSPLCYMDEPGRFFPVALTSPLHEFADFCRQSQSQLAWECTKPRRLQWTWLGHAELQFGDCVLHVSTLQMYVLLSFNSAEEVAVEALLQATGLPADLMQHALTPLTHDEGI
;
A
#
# COMPACT_ATOMS: atom_id res chain seq x y z
N LEU A 1 -20.08 4.84 30.84
CA LEU A 1 -19.77 3.62 30.05
C LEU A 1 -19.63 4.07 28.60
N GLY A 2 -18.42 4.48 28.19
CA GLY A 2 -18.15 4.83 26.80
C GLY A 2 -18.25 3.57 25.93
N PRO A 3 -18.74 3.65 24.68
CA PRO A 3 -18.75 2.49 23.82
C PRO A 3 -17.31 2.01 23.65
N ALA A 4 -17.08 0.74 23.95
CA ALA A 4 -15.83 0.07 23.65
C ALA A 4 -15.50 0.34 22.18
N SER A 5 -14.35 0.97 21.93
CA SER A 5 -13.81 1.14 20.59
C SER A 5 -13.81 -0.23 19.94
N VAL A 6 -14.71 -0.43 18.97
CA VAL A 6 -14.59 -1.53 18.02
C VAL A 6 -13.15 -1.44 17.54
N VAL A 7 -12.39 -2.52 17.71
CA VAL A 7 -11.06 -2.60 17.11
C VAL A 7 -11.32 -2.54 15.61
N ASP A 8 -11.15 -1.36 15.04
CA ASP A 8 -11.59 -1.03 13.69
C ASP A 8 -10.64 -1.75 12.74
N VAL A 9 -11.05 -2.94 12.30
CA VAL A 9 -10.28 -3.72 11.35
C VAL A 9 -10.37 -2.98 10.02
N PRO A 10 -9.24 -2.62 9.39
CA PRO A 10 -9.27 -1.84 8.16
C PRO A 10 -9.93 -2.63 7.04
N GLU A 11 -10.86 -2.00 6.31
CA GLU A 11 -11.43 -2.58 5.10
C GLU A 11 -10.38 -2.57 3.98
N VAL A 12 -10.06 -3.75 3.43
CA VAL A 12 -9.07 -3.89 2.35
C VAL A 12 -9.74 -4.38 1.07
N LYS A 13 -9.60 -3.63 -0.01
CA LYS A 13 -10.07 -3.99 -1.36
C LYS A 13 -8.88 -4.20 -2.28
N VAL A 14 -8.87 -5.34 -2.98
CA VAL A 14 -7.78 -5.69 -3.91
C VAL A 14 -8.30 -5.70 -5.34
N LEU A 15 -7.63 -4.95 -6.21
CA LEU A 15 -7.87 -4.98 -7.66
C LEU A 15 -6.72 -5.70 -8.36
N VAL A 16 -7.04 -6.79 -9.06
CA VAL A 16 -6.04 -7.57 -9.81
C VAL A 16 -6.16 -7.26 -11.31
N LEU A 17 -5.06 -6.83 -11.91
CA LEU A 17 -5.00 -6.46 -13.32
C LEU A 17 -3.99 -7.33 -14.08
N SER A 18 -4.34 -7.70 -15.32
CA SER A 18 -3.42 -8.40 -16.21
C SER A 18 -2.39 -7.42 -16.79
N PRO A 19 -1.07 -7.66 -16.62
CA PRO A 19 -0.03 -6.75 -17.12
C PRO A 19 -0.02 -6.62 -18.65
N ARG A 20 -0.66 -7.55 -19.37
CA ARG A 20 -0.82 -7.48 -20.84
C ARG A 20 -1.80 -6.39 -21.29
N CYS A 21 -2.79 -6.08 -20.45
CA CYS A 21 -3.84 -5.10 -20.79
C CYS A 21 -3.67 -3.80 -19.98
N TRP A 22 -2.94 -3.87 -18.87
CA TRP A 22 -2.70 -2.77 -17.95
C TRP A 22 -1.20 -2.70 -17.64
N PRO A 23 -0.37 -2.23 -18.59
CA PRO A 23 1.05 -2.08 -18.35
C PRO A 23 1.28 -1.03 -17.26
N VAL A 24 2.13 -1.35 -16.31
CA VAL A 24 2.53 -0.46 -15.21
C VAL A 24 4.05 -0.32 -15.21
N SER A 25 4.54 0.85 -14.84
CA SER A 25 5.98 1.07 -14.73
C SER A 25 6.57 0.19 -13.62
N PRO A 26 7.73 -0.47 -13.84
CA PRO A 26 8.41 -1.23 -12.79
C PRO A 26 8.76 -0.40 -11.55
N LEU A 27 8.90 0.93 -11.72
CA LEU A 27 9.15 1.85 -10.60
C LEU A 27 7.98 1.94 -9.61
N CYS A 28 6.80 1.49 -10.02
CA CYS A 28 5.61 1.47 -9.16
C CYS A 28 5.47 0.15 -8.39
N TYR A 29 6.36 -0.82 -8.61
CA TYR A 29 6.30 -2.09 -7.91
C TYR A 29 6.63 -1.94 -6.43
N MET A 30 5.91 -2.71 -5.64
CA MET A 30 6.13 -2.85 -4.20
C MET A 30 6.47 -4.33 -3.95
N ASP A 31 7.66 -4.57 -3.39
CA ASP A 31 8.14 -5.94 -3.21
C ASP A 31 7.39 -6.68 -2.10
N GLU A 32 7.53 -6.21 -0.87
CA GLU A 32 6.98 -6.87 0.31
C GLU A 32 6.15 -5.88 1.14
N PRO A 33 4.81 -5.91 1.01
CA PRO A 33 3.92 -5.02 1.78
C PRO A 33 4.15 -5.09 3.29
N GLY A 34 4.55 -6.28 3.78
CA GLY A 34 4.91 -6.55 5.18
C GLY A 34 6.01 -5.65 5.76
N ARG A 35 6.87 -5.08 4.91
CA ARG A 35 7.93 -4.16 5.33
C ARG A 35 7.46 -2.73 5.53
N PHE A 36 6.32 -2.37 4.94
CA PHE A 36 5.85 -0.99 4.85
C PHE A 36 4.61 -0.72 5.69
N PHE A 37 3.76 -1.73 5.89
CA PHE A 37 2.46 -1.55 6.55
C PHE A 37 2.30 -2.44 7.78
N PRO A 38 1.46 -2.01 8.75
CA PRO A 38 1.12 -2.84 9.90
C PRO A 38 0.45 -4.16 9.51
N VAL A 39 0.59 -5.16 10.38
CA VAL A 39 0.02 -6.51 10.21
C VAL A 39 -1.47 -6.49 9.85
N ALA A 40 -2.24 -5.55 10.42
CA ALA A 40 -3.67 -5.42 10.14
C ALA A 40 -3.98 -5.17 8.65
N LEU A 41 -3.11 -4.46 7.93
CA LEU A 41 -3.24 -4.23 6.49
C LEU A 41 -2.59 -5.33 5.66
N THR A 42 -1.48 -5.91 6.14
CA THR A 42 -0.70 -6.86 5.33
C THR A 42 -1.22 -8.29 5.40
N SER A 43 -1.87 -8.69 6.50
CA SER A 43 -2.45 -10.04 6.64
C SER A 43 -3.50 -10.33 5.54
N PRO A 44 -4.49 -9.45 5.29
CA PRO A 44 -5.43 -9.64 4.17
C PRO A 44 -4.74 -9.74 2.81
N LEU A 45 -3.66 -8.99 2.58
CA LEU A 45 -2.89 -9.06 1.33
C LEU A 45 -2.19 -10.41 1.17
N HIS A 46 -1.62 -10.95 2.25
CA HIS A 46 -0.98 -12.26 2.23
C HIS A 46 -2.00 -13.39 1.99
N GLU A 47 -3.12 -13.36 2.72
CA GLU A 47 -4.23 -14.30 2.53
C GLU A 47 -4.76 -14.26 1.09
N PHE A 48 -4.92 -13.07 0.51
CA PHE A 48 -5.34 -12.91 -0.87
C PHE A 48 -4.31 -13.46 -1.88
N ALA A 49 -3.02 -13.25 -1.62
CA ALA A 49 -1.96 -13.79 -2.46
C ALA A 49 -1.91 -15.32 -2.43
N ASP A 50 -2.12 -15.93 -1.26
CA ASP A 50 -2.20 -17.38 -1.11
C ASP A 50 -3.45 -17.95 -1.77
N PHE A 51 -4.59 -17.28 -1.63
CA PHE A 51 -5.81 -17.61 -2.37
C PHE A 51 -5.54 -17.62 -3.88
N CYS A 52 -4.96 -16.56 -4.44
CA CYS A 52 -4.66 -16.49 -5.87
C CYS A 52 -3.69 -17.61 -6.32
N ARG A 53 -2.68 -17.93 -5.50
CA ARG A 53 -1.73 -19.01 -5.76
C ARG A 53 -2.42 -20.37 -5.79
N GLN A 54 -3.31 -20.62 -4.83
CA GLN A 54 -4.05 -21.88 -4.72
C GLN A 54 -5.11 -22.04 -5.81
N SER A 55 -5.82 -20.96 -6.17
CA SER A 55 -6.76 -21.00 -7.29
C SER A 55 -6.06 -21.28 -8.62
N GLN A 56 -4.87 -20.69 -8.83
CA GLN A 56 -4.07 -20.96 -10.02
C GLN A 56 -3.59 -22.42 -10.06
N SER A 57 -3.14 -23.00 -8.94
CA SER A 57 -2.67 -24.39 -8.95
C SER A 57 -3.78 -25.40 -9.26
N GLN A 58 -5.04 -25.11 -8.87
CA GLN A 58 -6.19 -25.95 -9.19
C GLN A 58 -6.61 -25.86 -10.67
N LEU A 59 -6.44 -24.68 -11.29
CA LEU A 59 -6.75 -24.45 -12.71
C LEU A 59 -5.60 -24.82 -13.65
N ALA A 60 -4.36 -24.83 -13.16
CA ALA A 60 -3.14 -24.98 -13.96
C ALA A 60 -2.67 -26.43 -14.16
N TRP A 61 -3.58 -27.40 -14.34
CA TRP A 61 -3.20 -28.69 -14.93
C TRP A 61 -2.54 -28.51 -16.31
N GLU A 62 -2.72 -27.35 -16.95
CA GLU A 62 -2.14 -26.98 -18.24
C GLU A 62 -0.92 -26.03 -18.07
N CYS A 63 0.26 -26.64 -17.99
CA CYS A 63 1.58 -26.17 -18.46
C CYS A 63 1.81 -24.64 -18.60
N THR A 64 1.65 -23.85 -17.53
CA THR A 64 2.15 -22.47 -17.51
C THR A 64 2.85 -22.18 -16.19
N LYS A 65 3.96 -21.40 -16.25
CA LYS A 65 4.67 -20.98 -15.04
C LYS A 65 3.69 -20.26 -14.09
N PRO A 66 3.76 -20.51 -12.77
CA PRO A 66 2.85 -19.89 -11.81
C PRO A 66 2.94 -18.36 -11.91
N ARG A 67 1.79 -17.68 -12.01
CA ARG A 67 1.74 -16.22 -12.10
C ARG A 67 1.79 -15.67 -10.69
N ARG A 68 2.93 -15.06 -10.32
CA ARG A 68 3.06 -14.35 -9.05
C ARG A 68 2.34 -13.01 -9.13
N LEU A 69 1.58 -12.67 -8.08
CA LEU A 69 1.06 -11.31 -7.93
C LEU A 69 2.22 -10.33 -7.73
N GLN A 70 2.12 -9.17 -8.37
CA GLN A 70 3.04 -8.06 -8.17
C GLN A 70 2.27 -6.93 -7.52
N TRP A 71 2.61 -6.59 -6.27
CA TRP A 71 2.01 -5.44 -5.59
C TRP A 71 2.57 -4.14 -6.15
N THR A 72 1.80 -3.05 -6.02
CA THR A 72 2.18 -1.74 -6.53
C THR A 72 1.80 -0.62 -5.56
N TRP A 73 2.46 0.52 -5.68
CA TRP A 73 2.15 1.76 -4.95
C TRP A 73 0.96 2.54 -5.53
N LEU A 74 0.31 2.03 -6.59
CA LEU A 74 -0.75 2.72 -7.34
C LEU A 74 -2.14 2.63 -6.68
N GLY A 75 -2.22 2.10 -5.47
CA GLY A 75 -3.45 2.06 -4.70
C GLY A 75 -3.76 3.42 -4.04
N HIS A 76 -4.89 3.43 -3.33
CA HIS A 76 -5.32 4.53 -2.49
C HIS A 76 -5.93 3.99 -1.20
N ALA A 77 -6.07 4.86 -0.21
CA ALA A 77 -6.61 4.54 1.09
C ALA A 77 -7.34 5.74 1.69
N GLU A 78 -8.16 5.45 2.69
CA GLU A 78 -8.78 6.43 3.57
C GLU A 78 -8.11 6.30 4.95
N LEU A 79 -7.59 7.41 5.47
CA LEU A 79 -6.98 7.47 6.80
C LEU A 79 -7.78 8.39 7.70
N GLN A 80 -8.05 7.94 8.91
CA GLN A 80 -8.64 8.78 9.94
C GLN A 80 -7.55 9.62 10.62
N PHE A 81 -7.73 10.94 10.62
CA PHE A 81 -6.88 11.89 11.32
C PHE A 81 -7.76 12.83 12.17
N GLY A 82 -7.89 12.50 13.46
CA GLY A 82 -8.87 13.15 14.35
C GLY A 82 -10.29 12.94 13.83
N ASP A 83 -10.98 14.04 13.53
CA ASP A 83 -12.34 14.05 12.98
C ASP A 83 -12.37 14.10 11.44
N CYS A 84 -11.21 14.12 10.79
CA CYS A 84 -11.09 14.18 9.34
C CYS A 84 -10.78 12.81 8.73
N VAL A 85 -11.25 12.59 7.51
CA VAL A 85 -10.88 11.45 6.67
C VAL A 85 -10.02 11.97 5.52
N LEU A 86 -8.79 11.46 5.43
CA LEU A 86 -7.82 11.80 4.40
C LEU A 86 -7.87 10.75 3.29
N HIS A 87 -8.14 11.17 2.06
CA HIS A 87 -8.03 10.32 0.88
C HIS A 87 -6.63 10.46 0.31
N VAL A 88 -5.85 9.39 0.37
CA VAL A 88 -4.42 9.41 0.06
C VAL A 88 -4.03 8.25 -0.84
N SER A 89 -2.99 8.42 -1.64
CA SER A 89 -2.36 7.29 -2.33
C SER A 89 -1.72 6.32 -1.32
N THR A 90 -1.46 5.08 -1.72
CA THR A 90 -0.78 4.10 -0.86
C THR A 90 0.60 4.57 -0.41
N LEU A 91 1.32 5.33 -1.25
CA LEU A 91 2.62 5.90 -0.88
C LEU A 91 2.48 7.03 0.15
N GLN A 92 1.50 7.91 -0.02
CA GLN A 92 1.19 8.94 0.97
C GLN A 92 0.73 8.33 2.30
N MET A 93 -0.08 7.26 2.26
CA MET A 93 -0.46 6.51 3.46
C MET A 93 0.78 6.01 4.22
N TYR A 94 1.74 5.40 3.52
CA TYR A 94 2.98 4.94 4.14
C TYR A 94 3.75 6.07 4.84
N VAL A 95 3.87 7.23 4.18
CA VAL A 95 4.51 8.41 4.76
C VAL A 95 3.78 8.87 6.01
N LEU A 96 2.46 9.07 5.94
CA LEU A 96 1.66 9.56 7.07
C LEU A 96 1.68 8.60 8.26
N LEU A 97 1.61 7.28 8.01
CA LEU A 97 1.71 6.28 9.09
C LEU A 97 3.09 6.27 9.76
N SER A 98 4.15 6.72 9.09
CA SER A 98 5.49 6.81 9.68
C SER A 98 5.53 7.83 10.84
N PHE A 99 4.67 8.85 10.81
CA PHE A 99 4.53 9.84 11.89
C PHE A 99 3.87 9.28 13.15
N ASN A 100 3.27 8.09 13.11
CA ASN A 100 2.74 7.45 14.32
C ASN A 100 3.84 6.99 15.28
N SER A 101 5.09 6.87 14.81
CA SER A 101 6.25 6.44 15.61
C SER A 101 7.31 7.53 15.79
N ALA A 102 7.19 8.66 15.08
CA ALA A 102 8.15 9.75 15.10
C ALA A 102 7.47 11.08 14.79
N GLU A 103 7.89 12.16 15.43
CA GLU A 103 7.36 13.51 15.17
C GLU A 103 7.88 14.10 13.85
N GLU A 104 9.09 13.71 13.45
CA GLU A 104 9.73 14.13 12.20
C GLU A 104 10.21 12.91 11.41
N VAL A 105 10.01 12.93 10.10
CA VAL A 105 10.41 11.85 9.19
C VAL A 105 11.25 12.45 8.05
N ALA A 106 12.52 12.06 7.97
CA ALA A 106 13.43 12.53 6.93
C ALA A 106 13.11 11.90 5.57
N VAL A 107 13.17 12.69 4.49
CA VAL A 107 12.90 12.23 3.11
C VAL A 107 13.91 11.17 2.70
N GLU A 108 15.17 11.31 3.11
CA GLU A 108 16.24 10.35 2.84
C GLU A 108 15.94 8.99 3.47
N ALA A 109 15.35 8.96 4.67
CA ALA A 109 14.97 7.72 5.33
C ALA A 109 13.83 7.02 4.58
N LEU A 110 12.83 7.77 4.08
CA LEU A 110 11.74 7.24 3.26
C LEU A 110 12.26 6.65 1.94
N LEU A 111 13.19 7.34 1.28
CA LEU A 111 13.81 6.85 0.05
C LEU A 111 14.62 5.58 0.28
N GLN A 112 15.41 5.53 1.35
CA GLN A 112 16.17 4.33 1.72
C GLN A 112 15.26 3.15 2.07
N ALA A 113 14.18 3.39 2.82
CA ALA A 113 13.27 2.34 3.23
C ALA A 113 12.50 1.75 2.05
N THR A 114 11.99 2.60 1.15
CA THR A 114 11.14 2.20 0.02
C THR A 114 11.92 1.79 -1.23
N GLY A 115 13.16 2.27 -1.40
CA GLY A 115 13.94 2.09 -2.62
C GLY A 115 13.36 2.82 -3.85
N LEU A 116 12.40 3.72 -3.64
CA LEU A 116 11.74 4.44 -4.72
C LEU A 116 12.63 5.58 -5.28
N PRO A 117 12.48 5.91 -6.57
CA PRO A 117 13.06 7.13 -7.14
C PRO A 117 12.63 8.39 -6.37
N ALA A 118 13.56 9.34 -6.25
CA ALA A 118 13.31 10.63 -5.59
C ALA A 118 12.10 11.36 -6.18
N ASP A 119 11.94 11.34 -7.50
CA ASP A 119 10.85 12.03 -8.19
C ASP A 119 9.47 11.48 -7.78
N LEU A 120 9.33 10.15 -7.62
CA LEU A 120 8.08 9.54 -7.18
C LEU A 120 7.76 9.89 -5.73
N MET A 121 8.76 9.89 -4.86
CA MET A 121 8.60 10.32 -3.48
C MET A 121 8.21 11.80 -3.39
N GLN A 122 8.89 12.67 -4.14
CA GLN A 122 8.55 14.09 -4.18
C GLN A 122 7.13 14.33 -4.69
N HIS A 123 6.68 13.58 -5.70
CA HIS A 123 5.30 13.69 -6.18
C HIS A 123 4.27 13.34 -5.11
N ALA A 124 4.56 12.34 -4.27
CA ALA A 124 3.69 11.99 -3.14
C ALA A 124 3.73 13.03 -2.01
N LEU A 125 4.90 13.61 -1.74
CA LEU A 125 5.12 14.59 -0.67
C LEU A 125 4.59 15.98 -1.00
N THR A 126 4.69 16.43 -2.25
CA THR A 126 4.28 17.77 -2.68
C THR A 126 2.90 18.18 -2.16
N PRO A 127 1.82 17.39 -2.37
CA PRO A 127 0.49 17.75 -1.86
C PRO A 127 0.35 17.64 -0.33
N LEU A 128 1.28 16.96 0.36
CA LEU A 128 1.29 16.87 1.83
C LEU A 128 2.05 18.03 2.49
N THR A 129 2.94 18.72 1.76
CA THR A 129 3.81 19.76 2.30
C THR A 129 3.62 21.13 1.65
N HIS A 130 2.73 21.24 0.66
CA HIS A 130 2.42 22.53 0.03
C HIS A 130 1.68 23.43 1.03
N ASP A 131 2.07 24.71 1.08
CA ASP A 131 1.62 25.70 2.07
C ASP A 131 0.12 26.03 1.97
N GLU A 132 -0.49 25.73 0.81
CA GLU A 132 -1.95 25.71 0.63
C GLU A 132 -2.49 24.37 1.14
N GLY A 133 -2.52 24.20 2.46
CA GLY A 133 -3.27 23.12 3.11
C GLY A 133 -4.78 23.27 2.83
N ILE A 134 -5.52 22.16 2.89
CA ILE A 134 -7.01 22.10 2.81
C ILE A 134 -7.66 23.17 3.70
#